data_AF-A0A7K1H7L6-F1
#
_entry.id   AF-A0A7K1H7L6-F1
#
_cell.length_a   1.000
_cell.length_b   1.000
_cell.length_c   1.000
_cell.angle_alpha   90.00
_cell.angle_beta   90.00
_cell.angle_gamma   90.00
#
_symmetry.space_group_name_H-M   'P 1'
#
loop_
_entity.id
_entity.type
_entity.pdbx_description
1 polymer ?
#
loop_
_entity_poly.entity_id
_entity_poly.type
_entity_poly.pdbx_seq_one_letter_code
_entity_poly.pdbx_strand_id
1 'polypeptide(L)'
;MTVDWSRLGHAYGRATDTPGHLVALEFGDAEAREAALDHLDMAVLHQGFPETATAPAVRAVTALLAEKRAHPDTVESLLEFLGDAAMSVTHLADDRDFAKILPDLADAVAQAYPVVLPLLAASPPDRALFRAENLVAIARMQSLADRREELAALVLEWSERGAGPQAEWMHCLGQLGVDLRDRLSDPNPAVRLRAALAHEDDPHARELILAALAEPPPAGVHQFALVGAAIRVAADFDEIATAACQAASRDSWAGFDDGWGALVRFAFPKPYATHRPLTEPQRALVRALVTNDQLWDPMNGSCQLVFKQAGLPPSRSACRRLTE
;
A
#
# COMPACT_ATOMS: atom_id res chain seq x y z
N MET A 1 -15.41 9.74 28.44
CA MET A 1 -14.39 9.27 29.41
C MET A 1 -13.07 9.89 29.02
N THR A 2 -12.30 10.41 29.96
CA THR A 2 -10.96 10.95 29.70
C THR A 2 -9.98 9.79 29.49
N VAL A 3 -9.19 9.84 28.41
CA VAL A 3 -8.16 8.85 28.09
C VAL A 3 -6.97 9.02 29.05
N ASP A 4 -6.53 7.93 29.69
CA ASP A 4 -5.31 7.92 30.52
C ASP A 4 -4.08 7.59 29.66
N TRP A 5 -3.50 8.62 29.07
CA TRP A 5 -2.34 8.54 28.19
C TRP A 5 -1.07 7.99 28.86
N SER A 6 -0.97 8.06 30.19
CA SER A 6 0.17 7.51 30.94
C SER A 6 0.26 5.98 30.86
N ARG A 7 -0.87 5.31 30.55
CA ARG A 7 -0.94 3.86 30.41
C ARG A 7 -0.74 3.39 28.97
N LEU A 8 -0.80 4.31 28.02
CA LEU A 8 -0.63 4.04 26.60
C LEU A 8 0.84 4.21 26.20
N GLY A 9 1.18 3.58 25.08
CA GLY A 9 2.48 3.70 24.43
C GLY A 9 2.34 3.99 22.95
N HIS A 10 3.41 4.53 22.40
CA HIS A 10 3.68 4.77 20.99
C HIS A 10 5.13 4.29 20.72
N ALA A 11 5.63 4.39 19.48
CA ALA A 11 6.92 3.79 19.11
C ALA A 11 8.13 4.19 19.99
N TYR A 12 8.13 5.43 20.52
CA TYR A 12 9.22 5.93 21.37
C TYR A 12 8.99 5.84 22.89
N GLY A 13 7.98 5.10 23.36
CA GLY A 13 7.71 4.89 24.78
C GLY A 13 6.30 5.29 25.22
N ARG A 14 6.17 5.96 26.37
CA ARG A 14 4.87 6.36 26.95
C ARG A 14 4.30 7.56 26.21
N ALA A 15 3.02 7.50 25.85
CA ALA A 15 2.33 8.52 25.06
C ALA A 15 1.85 9.75 25.88
N THR A 16 2.61 10.16 26.90
CA THR A 16 2.25 11.28 27.79
C THR A 16 2.34 12.65 27.13
N ASP A 17 3.08 12.74 26.04
CA ASP A 17 3.27 13.91 25.18
C ASP A 17 2.17 14.05 24.10
N THR A 18 1.61 12.94 23.60
CA THR A 18 0.55 12.91 22.58
C THR A 18 -0.61 13.90 22.84
N PRO A 19 -1.13 14.08 24.08
CA PRO A 19 -2.17 15.08 24.34
C PRO A 19 -1.76 16.50 23.96
N GLY A 20 -0.50 16.88 24.17
CA GLY A 20 0.02 18.20 23.81
C GLY A 20 0.00 18.41 22.29
N HIS A 21 0.44 17.41 21.53
CA HIS A 21 0.38 17.43 20.07
C HIS A 21 -1.07 17.49 19.55
N LEU A 22 -1.99 16.71 20.13
CA LEU A 22 -3.40 16.76 19.73
C LEU A 22 -4.05 18.13 20.00
N VAL A 23 -3.68 18.81 21.08
CA VAL A 23 -4.13 20.19 21.37
C VAL A 23 -3.53 21.19 20.38
N ALA A 24 -2.27 20.98 19.97
CA ALA A 24 -1.59 21.85 19.01
C ALA A 24 -2.25 21.83 17.62
N LEU A 25 -2.89 20.73 17.21
CA LEU A 25 -3.65 20.67 15.96
C LEU A 25 -4.77 21.72 15.85
N GLU A 26 -5.33 22.15 16.98
CA GLU A 26 -6.37 23.18 17.04
C GLU A 26 -5.82 24.57 17.40
N PHE A 27 -4.95 24.64 18.40
CA PHE A 27 -4.53 25.91 19.00
C PHE A 27 -3.08 26.31 18.73
N GLY A 28 -2.28 25.40 18.17
CA GLY A 28 -0.87 25.65 17.86
C GLY A 28 -0.71 26.62 16.69
N ASP A 29 0.46 27.23 16.60
CA ASP A 29 0.89 27.90 15.37
C ASP A 29 1.27 26.86 14.29
N ALA A 30 1.71 27.32 13.12
CA ALA A 30 2.01 26.43 11.99
C ALA A 30 3.10 25.39 12.33
N GLU A 31 4.15 25.80 13.04
CA GLU A 31 5.24 24.92 13.45
C GLU A 31 4.77 23.88 14.48
N ALA A 32 3.95 24.28 15.44
CA ALA A 32 3.36 23.36 16.41
C ALA A 32 2.38 22.36 15.76
N ARG A 33 1.65 22.76 14.72
CA ARG A 33 0.78 21.86 13.95
C ARG A 33 1.58 20.87 13.11
N GLU A 34 2.64 21.32 12.45
CA GLU A 34 3.56 20.46 11.70
C GLU A 34 4.19 19.41 12.63
N ALA A 35 4.73 19.83 13.77
CA ALA A 35 5.26 18.91 14.79
C ALA A 35 4.21 17.95 15.35
N ALA A 36 2.94 18.34 15.39
CA ALA A 36 1.85 17.44 15.79
C ALA A 36 1.50 16.41 14.72
N LEU A 37 1.53 16.79 13.44
CA LEU A 37 1.36 15.86 12.32
C LEU A 37 2.53 14.86 12.26
N ASP A 38 3.76 15.34 12.40
CA ASP A 38 4.95 14.50 12.49
C ASP A 38 4.85 13.51 13.66
N HIS A 39 4.31 13.92 14.81
CA HIS A 39 4.10 13.02 15.95
C HIS A 39 3.08 11.92 15.64
N LEU A 40 2.01 12.23 14.90
CA LEU A 40 1.01 11.23 14.49
C LEU A 40 1.64 10.16 13.58
N ASP A 41 2.44 10.58 12.60
CA ASP A 41 3.08 9.68 11.64
C ASP A 41 4.28 8.93 12.26
N MET A 42 5.20 9.65 12.89
CA MET A 42 6.48 9.06 13.31
C MET A 42 6.41 8.33 14.65
N ALA A 43 5.48 8.68 15.54
CA ALA A 43 5.37 8.07 16.86
C ALA A 43 4.11 7.21 17.00
N VAL A 44 2.94 7.79 16.70
CA VAL A 44 1.64 7.15 16.97
C VAL A 44 1.30 6.03 15.98
N LEU A 45 1.62 6.20 14.69
CA LEU A 45 1.46 5.18 13.65
C LEU A 45 2.78 4.90 12.93
N HIS A 46 3.78 4.49 13.69
CA HIS A 46 5.14 4.39 13.18
C HIS A 46 5.27 3.37 12.04
N GLN A 47 5.54 3.86 10.83
CA GLN A 47 5.72 3.03 9.62
C GLN A 47 4.53 2.10 9.35
N GLY A 48 3.32 2.55 9.67
CA GLY A 48 2.09 1.76 9.52
C GLY A 48 1.90 0.69 10.60
N PHE A 49 2.74 0.62 11.63
CA PHE A 49 2.55 -0.25 12.78
C PHE A 49 1.85 0.51 13.92
N PRO A 50 0.62 0.11 14.28
CA PRO A 50 -0.11 0.78 15.35
C PRO A 50 0.39 0.35 16.73
N GLU A 51 0.15 1.23 17.70
CA GLU A 51 0.44 1.05 19.11
C GLU A 51 -0.81 1.32 19.95
N THR A 52 -0.74 1.09 21.27
CA THR A 52 -1.90 1.31 22.17
C THR A 52 -2.42 2.75 22.18
N ALA A 53 -1.61 3.75 21.78
CA ALA A 53 -2.03 5.14 21.64
C ALA A 53 -2.77 5.45 20.31
N THR A 54 -2.67 4.59 19.29
CA THR A 54 -3.20 4.88 17.94
C THR A 54 -4.72 5.00 17.94
N ALA A 55 -5.45 4.05 18.52
CA ALA A 55 -6.91 4.10 18.53
C ALA A 55 -7.45 5.34 19.28
N PRO A 56 -6.95 5.72 20.47
CA PRO A 56 -7.31 6.98 21.11
C PRO A 56 -6.96 8.24 20.29
N ALA A 57 -5.83 8.25 19.59
CA ALA A 57 -5.46 9.36 18.71
C ALA A 57 -6.41 9.48 17.51
N VAL A 58 -6.76 8.37 16.85
CA VAL A 58 -7.77 8.32 15.78
C VAL A 58 -9.11 8.90 16.25
N ARG A 59 -9.56 8.54 17.45
CA ARG A 59 -10.81 9.09 18.03
C ARG A 59 -10.70 10.61 18.28
N ALA A 60 -9.56 11.10 18.76
CA ALA A 60 -9.33 12.52 18.97
C ALA A 60 -9.32 13.32 17.67
N VAL A 61 -8.61 12.83 16.65
CA VAL A 61 -8.58 13.42 15.30
C VAL A 61 -9.97 13.43 14.67
N THR A 62 -10.70 12.32 14.79
CA THR A 62 -12.09 12.23 14.32
C THR A 62 -12.99 13.27 14.99
N ALA A 63 -12.85 13.47 16.30
CA ALA A 63 -13.60 14.50 17.03
C ALA A 63 -13.24 15.91 16.56
N LEU A 64 -11.96 16.21 16.34
CA LEU A 64 -11.51 17.51 15.80
C LEU A 64 -12.14 17.81 14.43
N LEU A 65 -12.20 16.81 13.54
CA LEU A 65 -12.83 16.94 12.22
C LEU A 65 -14.34 17.10 12.34
N ALA A 66 -15.00 16.27 13.16
CA ALA A 66 -16.45 16.31 13.36
C ALA A 66 -16.94 17.65 13.93
N GLU A 67 -16.18 18.20 14.87
CA GLU A 67 -16.47 19.47 15.54
C GLU A 67 -15.98 20.69 14.76
N LYS A 68 -15.33 20.48 13.59
CA LYS A 68 -14.73 21.53 12.75
C LYS A 68 -13.72 22.40 13.51
N ARG A 69 -12.97 21.77 14.40
CA ARG A 69 -11.92 22.38 15.25
C ARG A 69 -10.52 22.21 14.67
N ALA A 70 -10.32 21.24 13.79
CA ALA A 70 -9.07 21.10 13.05
C ALA A 70 -8.79 22.36 12.22
N HIS A 71 -7.55 22.87 12.27
CA HIS A 71 -7.16 23.99 11.42
C HIS A 71 -7.18 23.56 9.94
N PRO A 72 -7.66 24.40 9.00
CA PRO A 72 -7.84 24.01 7.59
C PRO A 72 -6.60 23.46 6.89
N ASP A 73 -5.40 23.89 7.28
CA ASP A 73 -4.13 23.40 6.71
C ASP A 73 -3.75 21.98 7.15
N THR A 74 -4.37 21.47 8.22
CA THR A 74 -4.12 20.10 8.73
C THR A 74 -5.09 19.08 8.17
N VAL A 75 -6.23 19.50 7.60
CA VAL A 75 -7.34 18.59 7.26
C VAL A 75 -6.88 17.44 6.36
N GLU A 76 -6.10 17.73 5.31
CA GLU A 76 -5.66 16.67 4.38
C GLU A 76 -4.72 15.66 5.08
N SER A 77 -3.76 16.14 5.88
CA SER A 77 -2.85 15.26 6.65
C SER A 77 -3.59 14.45 7.73
N LEU A 78 -4.65 15.00 8.32
CA LEU A 78 -5.50 14.24 9.24
C LEU A 78 -6.31 13.16 8.51
N LEU A 79 -6.75 13.42 7.28
CA LEU A 79 -7.41 12.40 6.44
C LEU A 79 -6.44 11.30 6.02
N GLU A 80 -5.20 11.66 5.69
CA GLU A 80 -4.11 10.72 5.42
C GLU A 80 -3.87 9.79 6.61
N PHE A 81 -3.67 10.36 7.81
CA PHE A 81 -3.49 9.59 9.03
C PHE A 81 -4.64 8.60 9.30
N LEU A 82 -5.88 8.99 9.03
CA LEU A 82 -7.05 8.10 9.17
C LEU A 82 -7.06 6.99 8.10
N GLY A 83 -6.68 7.31 6.87
CA GLY A 83 -6.50 6.35 5.78
C GLY A 83 -5.41 5.33 6.09
N ASP A 84 -4.25 5.79 6.56
CA ASP A 84 -3.12 4.93 6.95
C ASP A 84 -3.48 4.03 8.12
N ALA A 85 -4.19 4.55 9.14
CA ALA A 85 -4.69 3.74 10.23
C ALA A 85 -5.65 2.63 9.74
N ALA A 86 -6.49 2.91 8.73
CA ALA A 86 -7.35 1.90 8.10
C ALA A 86 -6.54 0.85 7.32
N MET A 87 -5.49 1.28 6.61
CA MET A 87 -4.57 0.40 5.91
C MET A 87 -3.86 -0.54 6.88
N SER A 88 -3.39 -0.05 8.03
CA SER A 88 -2.81 -0.87 9.10
C SER A 88 -3.78 -1.94 9.60
N VAL A 89 -5.05 -1.58 9.84
CA VAL A 89 -6.08 -2.55 10.24
C VAL A 89 -6.24 -3.65 9.19
N THR A 90 -6.25 -3.29 7.91
CA THR A 90 -6.44 -4.24 6.82
C THR A 90 -5.21 -5.13 6.59
N HIS A 91 -4.00 -4.55 6.63
CA HIS A 91 -2.75 -5.26 6.37
C HIS A 91 -2.34 -6.20 7.51
N LEU A 92 -2.66 -5.84 8.75
CA LEU A 92 -2.26 -6.59 9.93
C LEU A 92 -3.36 -7.52 10.45
N ALA A 93 -4.48 -7.67 9.73
CA ALA A 93 -5.67 -8.41 10.19
C ALA A 93 -5.36 -9.84 10.66
N ASP A 94 -4.40 -10.51 10.02
CA ASP A 94 -3.99 -11.88 10.34
C ASP A 94 -2.73 -11.96 11.23
N ASP A 95 -2.17 -10.82 11.63
CA ASP A 95 -0.97 -10.74 12.47
C ASP A 95 -1.33 -10.91 13.96
N ARG A 96 -0.72 -11.92 14.58
CA ARG A 96 -0.98 -12.29 15.98
C ARG A 96 -0.43 -11.29 16.98
N ASP A 97 0.62 -10.55 16.61
CA ASP A 97 1.24 -9.57 17.51
C ASP A 97 0.31 -8.35 17.71
N PHE A 98 -0.51 -8.04 16.69
CA PHE A 98 -1.45 -6.92 16.71
C PHE A 98 -2.89 -7.30 17.11
N ALA A 99 -3.20 -8.60 17.25
CA ALA A 99 -4.54 -9.10 17.54
C ALA A 99 -5.23 -8.49 18.77
N LYS A 100 -4.46 -7.95 19.74
CA LYS A 100 -5.00 -7.30 20.94
C LYS A 100 -5.38 -5.83 20.75
N ILE A 101 -4.78 -5.14 19.77
CA ILE A 101 -4.98 -3.69 19.58
C ILE A 101 -5.83 -3.38 18.35
N LEU A 102 -5.80 -4.23 17.33
CA LEU A 102 -6.55 -4.01 16.08
C LEU A 102 -8.06 -3.87 16.26
N PRO A 103 -8.74 -4.61 17.17
CA PRO A 103 -10.18 -4.43 17.32
C PRO A 103 -10.59 -3.00 17.74
N ASP A 104 -9.87 -2.40 18.71
CA ASP A 104 -10.17 -1.02 19.14
C ASP A 104 -9.79 0.00 18.06
N LEU A 105 -8.69 -0.23 17.34
CA LEU A 105 -8.31 0.62 16.20
C LEU A 105 -9.34 0.55 15.07
N ALA A 106 -9.81 -0.65 14.72
CA ALA A 106 -10.85 -0.86 13.72
C ALA A 106 -12.15 -0.15 14.13
N ASP A 107 -12.55 -0.24 15.40
CA ASP A 107 -13.72 0.48 15.90
C ASP A 107 -13.53 2.01 15.85
N ALA A 108 -12.32 2.50 16.16
CA ALA A 108 -12.00 3.92 16.10
C ALA A 108 -12.04 4.46 14.67
N VAL A 109 -11.42 3.76 13.71
CA VAL A 109 -11.40 4.15 12.30
C VAL A 109 -12.79 4.04 11.67
N ALA A 110 -13.58 3.01 12.02
CA ALA A 110 -14.94 2.87 11.52
C ALA A 110 -15.84 4.05 11.93
N GLN A 111 -15.60 4.64 13.12
CA GLN A 111 -16.30 5.83 13.58
C GLN A 111 -15.91 7.11 12.82
N ALA A 112 -14.75 7.12 12.16
CA ALA A 112 -14.31 8.23 11.32
C ALA A 112 -15.07 8.29 9.99
N TYR A 113 -15.51 7.15 9.46
CA TYR A 113 -16.22 7.07 8.16
C TYR A 113 -17.35 8.10 7.99
N PRO A 114 -18.37 8.18 8.89
CA PRO A 114 -19.45 9.15 8.74
C PRO A 114 -19.02 10.62 8.89
N VAL A 115 -17.84 10.87 9.45
CA VAL A 115 -17.25 12.22 9.58
C VAL A 115 -16.51 12.62 8.29
N VAL A 116 -15.81 11.68 7.67
CA VAL A 116 -15.00 11.91 6.47
C VAL A 116 -15.85 11.93 5.20
N LEU A 117 -16.91 11.13 5.12
CA LEU A 117 -17.77 11.06 3.94
C LEU A 117 -18.32 12.44 3.48
N PRO A 118 -18.86 13.29 4.37
CA PRO A 118 -19.27 14.65 3.99
C PRO A 118 -18.13 15.54 3.49
N LEU A 119 -16.88 15.31 3.92
CA LEU A 119 -15.71 16.06 3.46
C LEU A 119 -15.35 15.72 2.01
N LEU A 120 -15.52 14.47 1.59
CA LEU A 120 -15.40 14.09 0.18
C LEU A 120 -16.55 14.67 -0.65
N ALA A 121 -17.79 14.58 -0.15
CA ALA A 121 -18.96 15.09 -0.86
C ALA A 121 -18.87 16.61 -1.12
N ALA A 122 -18.33 17.37 -0.16
CA ALA A 122 -18.10 18.81 -0.27
C ALA A 122 -16.70 19.18 -0.77
N SER A 123 -15.93 18.23 -1.32
CA SER A 123 -14.54 18.46 -1.72
C SER A 123 -14.43 19.45 -2.88
N PRO A 124 -13.40 20.30 -2.91
CA PRO A 124 -13.02 20.95 -4.16
C PRO A 124 -12.43 19.90 -5.14
N PRO A 125 -12.53 20.10 -6.46
CA PRO A 125 -12.11 19.11 -7.45
C PRO A 125 -10.64 18.68 -7.37
N ASP A 126 -9.74 19.58 -7.00
CA ASP A 126 -8.30 19.30 -6.86
C ASP A 126 -7.96 18.43 -5.65
N ARG A 127 -8.90 18.24 -4.71
CA ARG A 127 -8.72 17.41 -3.50
C ARG A 127 -9.59 16.17 -3.47
N ALA A 128 -10.56 16.06 -4.38
CA ALA A 128 -11.57 15.00 -4.35
C ALA A 128 -10.93 13.60 -4.43
N LEU A 129 -9.93 13.43 -5.28
CA LEU A 129 -9.26 12.14 -5.46
C LEU A 129 -8.50 11.70 -4.20
N PHE A 130 -7.66 12.57 -3.65
CA PHE A 130 -6.93 12.30 -2.41
C PHE A 130 -7.86 11.94 -1.25
N ARG A 131 -8.98 12.67 -1.10
CA ARG A 131 -9.99 12.36 -0.07
C ARG A 131 -10.71 11.04 -0.34
N ALA A 132 -10.96 10.72 -1.61
CA ALA A 132 -11.57 9.46 -2.01
C ALA A 132 -10.66 8.28 -1.70
N GLU A 133 -9.36 8.35 -2.01
CA GLU A 133 -8.38 7.30 -1.73
C GLU A 133 -8.33 6.96 -0.23
N ASN A 134 -8.24 7.98 0.62
CA ASN A 134 -8.24 7.81 2.07
C ASN A 134 -9.57 7.25 2.62
N LEU A 135 -10.70 7.68 2.07
CA LEU A 135 -12.01 7.15 2.48
C LEU A 135 -12.25 5.72 1.97
N VAL A 136 -11.70 5.37 0.80
CA VAL A 136 -11.71 3.99 0.28
C VAL A 136 -10.88 3.08 1.17
N ALA A 137 -9.71 3.53 1.65
CA ALA A 137 -8.92 2.78 2.62
C ALA A 137 -9.75 2.43 3.87
N ILE A 138 -10.53 3.38 4.39
CA ILE A 138 -11.47 3.16 5.50
C ILE A 138 -12.57 2.15 5.10
N ALA A 139 -13.25 2.35 3.97
CA ALA A 139 -14.37 1.50 3.53
C ALA A 139 -13.98 0.05 3.17
N ARG A 140 -12.69 -0.22 2.92
CA ARG A 140 -12.15 -1.57 2.70
C ARG A 140 -12.18 -2.44 3.95
N MET A 141 -12.27 -1.85 5.15
CA MET A 141 -12.43 -2.61 6.38
C MET A 141 -13.72 -3.43 6.36
N GLN A 142 -13.67 -4.65 6.91
CA GLN A 142 -14.80 -5.57 6.88
C GLN A 142 -16.03 -5.05 7.64
N SER A 143 -15.82 -4.25 8.68
CA SER A 143 -16.88 -3.60 9.47
C SER A 143 -17.68 -2.54 8.70
N LEU A 144 -17.19 -2.11 7.52
CA LEU A 144 -17.82 -1.09 6.67
C LEU A 144 -18.21 -1.63 5.28
N ALA A 145 -18.32 -2.95 5.14
CA ALA A 145 -18.68 -3.58 3.87
C ALA A 145 -20.04 -3.09 3.32
N ASP A 146 -20.99 -2.76 4.21
CA ASP A 146 -22.31 -2.20 3.88
C ASP A 146 -22.26 -0.75 3.36
N ARG A 147 -21.13 -0.05 3.53
CA ARG A 147 -20.94 1.34 3.09
C ARG A 147 -20.26 1.48 1.73
N ARG A 148 -19.74 0.38 1.18
CA ARG A 148 -18.97 0.42 -0.08
C ARG A 148 -19.82 0.87 -1.27
N GLU A 149 -21.08 0.47 -1.33
CA GLU A 149 -21.99 0.87 -2.42
C GLU A 149 -22.28 2.38 -2.41
N GLU A 150 -22.52 2.95 -1.22
CA GLU A 150 -22.70 4.39 -1.03
C GLU A 150 -21.45 5.18 -1.47
N LEU A 151 -20.26 4.73 -1.06
CA LEU A 151 -19.02 5.38 -1.45
C LEU A 151 -18.74 5.22 -2.95
N ALA A 152 -19.02 4.05 -3.52
CA ALA A 152 -18.80 3.78 -4.94
C ALA A 152 -19.61 4.71 -5.84
N ALA A 153 -20.86 5.00 -5.47
CA ALA A 153 -21.69 5.97 -6.19
C ALA A 153 -21.04 7.37 -6.20
N LEU A 154 -20.56 7.84 -5.05
CA LEU A 154 -19.90 9.14 -4.94
C LEU A 154 -18.57 9.21 -5.71
N VAL A 155 -17.77 8.14 -5.66
CA VAL A 155 -16.52 8.03 -6.41
C VAL A 155 -16.78 8.02 -7.92
N LEU A 156 -17.84 7.34 -8.36
CA LEU A 156 -18.25 7.33 -9.77
C LEU A 156 -18.65 8.73 -10.25
N GLU A 157 -19.45 9.45 -9.46
CA GLU A 157 -19.81 10.84 -9.78
C GLU A 157 -18.58 11.75 -9.94
N TRP A 158 -17.58 11.60 -9.06
CA TRP A 158 -16.33 12.37 -9.15
C TRP A 158 -15.49 12.00 -10.37
N SER A 159 -15.42 10.71 -10.70
CA SER A 159 -14.77 10.20 -11.91
C SER A 159 -15.38 10.78 -13.19
N GLU A 160 -16.72 10.87 -13.26
CA GLU A 160 -17.44 11.41 -14.43
C GLU A 160 -17.28 12.93 -14.59
N ARG A 161 -17.07 13.65 -13.50
CA ARG A 161 -16.76 15.10 -13.52
C ARG A 161 -15.36 15.40 -14.07
N GLY A 162 -14.51 14.39 -14.25
CA GLY A 162 -13.15 14.54 -14.76
C GLY A 162 -12.18 15.17 -13.76
N ALA A 163 -12.45 15.06 -12.45
CA ALA A 163 -11.61 15.61 -11.40
C ALA A 163 -10.39 14.71 -11.14
N GLY A 164 -9.35 14.80 -11.98
CA GLY A 164 -8.09 14.03 -11.80
C GLY A 164 -7.93 12.83 -12.73
N PRO A 165 -6.86 12.02 -12.58
CA PRO A 165 -6.53 10.92 -13.48
C PRO A 165 -7.57 9.78 -13.44
N GLN A 166 -8.12 9.40 -14.60
CA GLN A 166 -9.13 8.34 -14.70
C GLN A 166 -8.67 6.98 -14.14
N ALA A 167 -7.38 6.64 -14.26
CA ALA A 167 -6.86 5.37 -13.76
C ALA A 167 -6.90 5.28 -12.22
N GLU A 168 -6.68 6.38 -11.51
CA GLU A 168 -6.73 6.43 -10.04
C GLU A 168 -8.17 6.34 -9.53
N TRP A 169 -9.12 6.93 -10.27
CA TRP A 169 -10.54 6.70 -10.01
C TRP A 169 -10.95 5.24 -10.21
N MET A 170 -10.48 4.58 -11.27
CA MET A 170 -10.73 3.15 -11.47
C MET A 170 -10.10 2.31 -10.36
N HIS A 171 -8.95 2.72 -9.83
CA HIS A 171 -8.35 2.06 -8.68
C HIS A 171 -9.28 2.07 -7.47
N CYS A 172 -9.82 3.25 -7.13
CA CYS A 172 -10.78 3.43 -6.05
C CYS A 172 -12.02 2.55 -6.25
N LEU A 173 -12.63 2.59 -7.45
CA LEU A 173 -13.82 1.81 -7.78
C LEU A 173 -13.56 0.30 -7.69
N GLY A 174 -12.42 -0.17 -8.18
CA GLY A 174 -12.03 -1.59 -8.08
C GLY A 174 -11.85 -2.03 -6.63
N GLN A 175 -11.24 -1.20 -5.78
CA GLN A 175 -11.11 -1.47 -4.34
C GLN A 175 -12.46 -1.51 -3.59
N LEU A 176 -13.47 -0.84 -4.13
CA LEU A 176 -14.85 -0.88 -3.61
C LEU A 176 -15.67 -2.07 -4.14
N GLY A 177 -15.12 -2.87 -5.07
CA GLY A 177 -15.79 -4.01 -5.66
C GLY A 177 -16.72 -3.68 -6.83
N VAL A 178 -16.56 -2.52 -7.45
CA VAL A 178 -17.29 -2.18 -8.68
C VAL A 178 -16.83 -3.08 -9.83
N ASP A 179 -17.77 -3.56 -10.63
CA ASP A 179 -17.44 -4.30 -11.85
C ASP A 179 -16.86 -3.35 -12.90
N LEU A 180 -15.63 -3.64 -13.33
CA LEU A 180 -14.85 -2.83 -14.26
C LEU A 180 -14.54 -3.60 -15.55
N ARG A 181 -15.16 -4.77 -15.78
CA ARG A 181 -14.87 -5.60 -16.97
C ARG A 181 -15.11 -4.87 -18.29
N ASP A 182 -16.07 -3.96 -18.34
CA ASP A 182 -16.31 -3.09 -19.52
C ASP A 182 -15.13 -2.16 -19.86
N ARG A 183 -14.19 -1.98 -18.92
CA ARG A 183 -12.97 -1.16 -19.08
C ARG A 183 -11.74 -1.97 -19.50
N LEU A 184 -11.84 -3.29 -19.63
CA LEU A 184 -10.72 -4.13 -20.10
C LEU A 184 -10.32 -3.85 -21.56
N SER A 185 -11.18 -3.18 -22.33
CA SER A 185 -10.88 -2.72 -23.70
C SER A 185 -10.69 -1.20 -23.80
N ASP A 186 -10.53 -0.49 -22.68
CA ASP A 186 -10.35 0.96 -22.68
C ASP A 186 -9.10 1.36 -23.49
N PRO A 187 -9.14 2.41 -24.33
CA PRO A 187 -7.99 2.85 -25.09
C PRO A 187 -6.82 3.30 -24.20
N ASN A 188 -7.07 3.80 -22.99
CA ASN A 188 -6.03 4.20 -22.06
C ASN A 188 -5.43 2.97 -21.36
N PRO A 189 -4.12 2.68 -21.53
CA PRO A 189 -3.48 1.51 -20.93
C PRO A 189 -3.53 1.50 -19.39
N ALA A 190 -3.51 2.67 -18.74
CA ALA A 190 -3.60 2.74 -17.28
C ALA A 190 -4.99 2.36 -16.76
N VAL A 191 -6.05 2.84 -17.43
CA VAL A 191 -7.45 2.49 -17.11
C VAL A 191 -7.69 0.99 -17.31
N ARG A 192 -7.25 0.48 -18.47
CA ARG A 192 -7.34 -0.95 -18.79
C ARG A 192 -6.61 -1.83 -17.78
N LEU A 193 -5.39 -1.44 -17.38
CA LEU A 193 -4.62 -2.21 -16.39
C LEU A 193 -5.26 -2.14 -15.00
N ARG A 194 -5.81 -0.99 -14.58
CA ARG A 194 -6.53 -0.88 -13.30
C ARG A 194 -7.80 -1.74 -13.27
N ALA A 195 -8.53 -1.82 -14.37
CA ALA A 195 -9.65 -2.74 -14.53
C ALA A 195 -9.20 -4.21 -14.42
N ALA A 196 -8.10 -4.57 -15.08
CA ALA A 196 -7.55 -5.92 -15.02
C ALA A 196 -7.12 -6.29 -13.59
N LEU A 197 -6.42 -5.40 -12.89
CA LEU A 197 -6.00 -5.60 -11.49
C LEU A 197 -7.18 -5.74 -10.51
N ALA A 198 -8.38 -5.26 -10.86
CA ALA A 198 -9.58 -5.41 -10.04
C ALA A 198 -10.29 -6.76 -10.26
N HIS A 199 -10.04 -7.44 -11.39
CA HIS A 199 -10.72 -8.67 -11.82
C HIS A 199 -9.71 -9.73 -12.23
N GLU A 200 -8.77 -10.06 -11.35
CA GLU A 200 -7.69 -11.04 -11.59
C GLU A 200 -8.19 -12.45 -11.99
N ASP A 201 -9.45 -12.76 -11.68
CA ASP A 201 -10.15 -14.00 -12.02
C ASP A 201 -10.64 -14.05 -13.48
N ASP A 202 -10.73 -12.91 -14.16
CA ASP A 202 -11.14 -12.82 -15.55
C ASP A 202 -9.99 -13.24 -16.51
N PRO A 203 -10.23 -14.15 -17.48
CA PRO A 203 -9.18 -14.62 -18.39
C PRO A 203 -8.52 -13.50 -19.21
N HIS A 204 -9.28 -12.49 -19.63
CA HIS A 204 -8.73 -11.38 -20.40
C HIS A 204 -7.95 -10.42 -19.50
N ALA A 205 -8.43 -10.16 -18.28
CA ALA A 205 -7.68 -9.41 -17.28
C ALA A 205 -6.33 -10.08 -16.95
N ARG A 206 -6.33 -11.40 -16.77
CA ARG A 206 -5.11 -12.20 -16.58
C ARG A 206 -4.12 -11.99 -17.71
N GLU A 207 -4.54 -12.12 -18.97
CA GLU A 207 -3.68 -11.88 -20.13
C GLU A 207 -3.06 -10.48 -20.12
N LEU A 208 -3.86 -9.46 -19.79
CA LEU A 208 -3.41 -8.06 -19.70
C LEU A 208 -2.37 -7.87 -18.59
N ILE A 209 -2.57 -8.45 -17.41
CA ILE A 209 -1.63 -8.38 -16.27
C ILE A 209 -0.29 -9.01 -16.65
N LEU A 210 -0.31 -10.23 -17.21
CA LEU A 210 0.90 -10.95 -17.57
C LEU A 210 1.68 -10.22 -18.69
N ALA A 211 0.97 -9.69 -19.68
CA ALA A 211 1.59 -8.89 -20.75
C ALA A 211 2.21 -7.59 -20.22
N ALA A 212 1.55 -6.92 -19.26
CA ALA A 212 2.02 -5.65 -18.72
C ALA A 212 3.33 -5.79 -17.92
N LEU A 213 3.61 -6.94 -17.30
CA LEU A 213 4.82 -7.16 -16.48
C LEU A 213 6.13 -6.94 -17.27
N ALA A 214 6.09 -7.16 -18.60
CA ALA A 214 7.24 -6.98 -19.49
C ALA A 214 7.65 -5.51 -19.67
N GLU A 215 6.75 -4.57 -19.41
CA GLU A 215 6.94 -3.13 -19.68
C GLU A 215 6.99 -2.32 -18.39
N PRO A 216 7.56 -1.10 -18.40
CA PRO A 216 7.38 -0.18 -17.28
C PRO A 216 5.88 0.08 -17.08
N PRO A 217 5.38 0.07 -15.83
CA PRO A 217 3.96 0.28 -15.60
C PRO A 217 3.55 1.68 -16.07
N PRO A 218 2.34 1.84 -16.63
CA PRO A 218 1.84 3.15 -17.02
C PRO A 218 1.70 4.06 -15.80
N ALA A 219 1.69 5.38 -16.03
CA ALA A 219 1.48 6.37 -14.98
C ALA A 219 0.18 6.06 -14.19
N GLY A 220 0.25 6.19 -12.87
CA GLY A 220 -0.86 5.85 -11.97
C GLY A 220 -1.00 4.36 -11.66
N VAL A 221 -0.04 3.51 -12.05
CA VAL A 221 0.06 2.11 -11.62
C VAL A 221 1.46 1.85 -11.06
N HIS A 222 1.56 1.33 -9.84
CA HIS A 222 2.84 1.01 -9.23
C HIS A 222 3.35 -0.38 -9.66
N GLN A 223 4.67 -0.52 -9.80
CA GLN A 223 5.31 -1.77 -10.22
C GLN A 223 5.03 -2.92 -9.25
N PHE A 224 5.06 -2.69 -7.94
CA PHE A 224 4.79 -3.73 -6.94
C PHE A 224 3.37 -4.30 -7.04
N ALA A 225 2.38 -3.45 -7.35
CA ALA A 225 1.00 -3.88 -7.51
C ALA A 225 0.87 -4.83 -8.72
N LEU A 226 1.56 -4.50 -9.82
CA LEU A 226 1.61 -5.32 -11.02
C LEU A 226 2.36 -6.65 -10.78
N VAL A 227 3.52 -6.61 -10.11
CA VAL A 227 4.29 -7.81 -9.76
C VAL A 227 3.47 -8.73 -8.87
N GLY A 228 2.84 -8.20 -7.82
CA GLY A 228 2.00 -8.97 -6.91
C GLY A 228 0.81 -9.64 -7.63
N ALA A 229 0.13 -8.91 -8.53
CA ALA A 229 -0.95 -9.47 -9.33
C ALA A 229 -0.45 -10.54 -10.30
N ALA A 230 0.65 -10.31 -11.01
CA ALA A 230 1.24 -11.28 -11.93
C ALA A 230 1.60 -12.59 -11.22
N ILE A 231 2.16 -12.53 -10.01
CA ILE A 231 2.46 -13.71 -9.19
C ILE A 231 1.18 -14.48 -8.81
N ARG A 232 0.08 -13.78 -8.50
CA ARG A 232 -1.19 -14.42 -8.12
C ARG A 232 -1.90 -15.12 -9.29
N VAL A 233 -1.81 -14.55 -10.50
CA VAL A 233 -2.53 -15.07 -11.68
C VAL A 233 -1.71 -16.03 -12.54
N ALA A 234 -0.38 -16.03 -12.38
CA ALA A 234 0.51 -16.98 -13.04
C ALA A 234 0.34 -18.39 -12.47
N ALA A 235 0.41 -19.40 -13.33
CA ALA A 235 0.38 -20.80 -12.92
C ALA A 235 1.66 -21.20 -12.16
N ASP A 236 2.81 -20.69 -12.62
CA ASP A 236 4.12 -20.88 -12.03
C ASP A 236 5.09 -19.77 -12.51
N PHE A 237 6.35 -19.83 -12.05
CA PHE A 237 7.36 -18.87 -12.46
C PHE A 237 7.74 -19.01 -13.95
N ASP A 238 7.64 -20.21 -14.52
CA ASP A 238 8.07 -20.47 -15.90
C ASP A 238 7.19 -19.69 -16.89
N GLU A 239 5.89 -19.57 -16.60
CA GLU A 239 4.95 -18.78 -17.40
C GLU A 239 5.34 -17.29 -17.52
N ILE A 240 5.85 -16.70 -16.44
CA ILE A 240 6.18 -15.26 -16.39
C ILE A 240 7.68 -14.98 -16.48
N ALA A 241 8.52 -16.00 -16.64
CA ALA A 241 9.96 -15.90 -16.44
C ALA A 241 10.60 -14.77 -17.26
N THR A 242 10.24 -14.65 -18.55
CA THR A 242 10.79 -13.61 -19.43
C THR A 242 10.41 -12.21 -18.96
N ALA A 243 9.13 -11.97 -18.69
CA ALA A 243 8.63 -10.68 -18.22
C ALA A 243 9.18 -10.33 -16.83
N ALA A 244 9.23 -11.31 -15.91
CA ALA A 244 9.81 -11.19 -14.59
C ALA A 244 11.30 -10.79 -14.65
N CYS A 245 12.08 -11.36 -15.58
CA CYS A 245 13.47 -10.97 -15.79
C CYS A 245 13.60 -9.51 -16.24
N GLN A 246 12.70 -9.03 -17.11
CA GLN A 246 12.67 -7.63 -17.55
C GLN A 246 12.27 -6.68 -16.42
N ALA A 247 11.30 -7.06 -15.60
CA ALA A 247 10.94 -6.30 -14.41
C ALA A 247 12.12 -6.21 -13.43
N ALA A 248 12.72 -7.35 -13.06
CA ALA A 248 13.82 -7.42 -12.10
C ALA A 248 15.11 -6.70 -12.57
N SER A 249 15.37 -6.64 -13.88
CA SER A 249 16.55 -5.94 -14.41
C SER A 249 16.44 -4.42 -14.36
N ARG A 250 15.21 -3.88 -14.35
CA ARG A 250 14.92 -2.43 -14.30
C ARG A 250 14.61 -1.92 -12.89
N ASP A 251 14.24 -2.83 -11.98
CA ASP A 251 13.81 -2.46 -10.64
C ASP A 251 14.93 -1.82 -9.83
N SER A 252 14.53 -1.02 -8.84
CA SER A 252 15.43 -0.39 -7.89
C SER A 252 15.73 -1.30 -6.71
N TRP A 253 16.70 -0.89 -5.90
CA TRP A 253 16.98 -1.55 -4.63
C TRP A 253 15.78 -1.61 -3.68
N ALA A 254 14.83 -0.67 -3.78
CA ALA A 254 13.65 -0.60 -2.93
C ALA A 254 12.63 -1.71 -3.19
N GLY A 255 12.65 -2.37 -4.36
CA GLY A 255 11.74 -3.47 -4.70
C GLY A 255 12.07 -4.81 -4.02
N PHE A 256 12.79 -4.80 -2.90
CA PHE A 256 13.24 -6.02 -2.24
C PHE A 256 12.09 -6.83 -1.61
N ASP A 257 10.96 -6.20 -1.26
CA ASP A 257 9.83 -6.91 -0.67
C ASP A 257 8.72 -7.24 -1.67
N ASP A 258 8.43 -6.33 -2.59
CA ASP A 258 7.20 -6.36 -3.40
C ASP A 258 7.46 -6.22 -4.91
N GLY A 259 8.70 -5.93 -5.30
CA GLY A 259 9.19 -5.92 -6.68
C GLY A 259 10.01 -7.15 -7.03
N TRP A 260 11.26 -6.95 -7.44
CA TRP A 260 12.19 -8.02 -7.83
C TRP A 260 12.36 -9.09 -6.73
N GLY A 261 12.30 -8.72 -5.45
CA GLY A 261 12.44 -9.69 -4.37
C GLY A 261 11.25 -10.64 -4.24
N ALA A 262 10.03 -10.18 -4.53
CA ALA A 262 8.86 -11.04 -4.64
C ALA A 262 8.99 -12.03 -5.80
N LEU A 263 9.53 -11.58 -6.95
CA LEU A 263 9.81 -12.46 -8.10
C LEU A 263 10.86 -13.53 -7.76
N VAL A 264 11.89 -13.20 -6.98
CA VAL A 264 12.86 -14.20 -6.48
C VAL A 264 12.18 -15.20 -5.57
N ARG A 265 11.34 -14.78 -4.62
CA ARG A 265 10.59 -15.70 -3.76
C ARG A 265 9.68 -16.63 -4.56
N PHE A 266 9.04 -16.12 -5.61
CA PHE A 266 8.20 -16.92 -6.50
C PHE A 266 9.00 -17.93 -7.32
N ALA A 267 10.18 -17.55 -7.83
CA ALA A 267 11.08 -18.46 -8.55
C ALA A 267 11.75 -19.51 -7.65
N PHE A 268 11.94 -19.20 -6.36
CA PHE A 268 12.66 -20.03 -5.40
C PHE A 268 11.77 -20.39 -4.19
N PRO A 269 10.67 -21.13 -4.37
CA PRO A 269 9.83 -21.57 -3.25
C PRO A 269 10.57 -22.53 -2.30
N LYS A 270 11.69 -23.09 -2.76
CA LYS A 270 12.69 -23.78 -1.95
C LYS A 270 14.05 -23.15 -2.23
N PRO A 271 14.89 -22.92 -1.21
CA PRO A 271 16.22 -22.38 -1.42
C PRO A 271 17.05 -23.21 -2.40
N TYR A 272 17.86 -22.55 -3.22
CA TYR A 272 18.86 -23.19 -4.05
C TYR A 272 19.81 -24.04 -3.21
N ALA A 273 20.19 -25.19 -3.74
CA ALA A 273 21.20 -26.06 -3.16
C ALA A 273 21.99 -26.73 -4.28
N THR A 274 23.28 -26.99 -4.08
CA THR A 274 24.17 -27.53 -5.12
C THR A 274 23.72 -28.89 -5.69
N HIS A 275 23.01 -29.69 -4.90
CA HIS A 275 22.44 -30.97 -5.34
C HIS A 275 21.13 -30.82 -6.15
N ARG A 276 20.61 -29.60 -6.28
CA ARG A 276 19.42 -29.24 -7.06
C ARG A 276 19.79 -28.13 -8.05
N PRO A 277 20.16 -28.47 -9.30
CA PRO A 277 20.54 -27.47 -10.27
C PRO A 277 19.39 -26.51 -10.57
N LEU A 278 19.73 -25.27 -10.94
CA LEU A 278 18.76 -24.27 -11.37
C LEU A 278 18.04 -24.72 -12.65
N THR A 279 16.74 -24.46 -12.72
CA THR A 279 16.00 -24.51 -13.99
C THR A 279 16.46 -23.37 -14.91
N GLU A 280 16.18 -23.45 -16.22
CA GLU A 280 16.55 -22.36 -17.12
C GLU A 280 15.86 -21.02 -16.76
N PRO A 281 14.56 -20.99 -16.37
CA PRO A 281 13.92 -19.78 -15.86
C PRO A 281 14.60 -19.19 -14.62
N GLN A 282 14.95 -20.02 -13.64
CA GLN A 282 15.69 -19.57 -12.45
C GLN A 282 17.07 -19.02 -12.83
N ARG A 283 17.75 -19.67 -13.78
CA ARG A 283 19.05 -19.23 -14.30
C ARG A 283 18.92 -17.87 -14.98
N ALA A 284 17.91 -17.68 -15.82
CA ALA A 284 17.62 -16.42 -16.49
C ALA A 284 17.34 -15.28 -15.49
N LEU A 285 16.56 -15.56 -14.43
CA LEU A 285 16.32 -14.58 -13.38
C LEU A 285 17.62 -14.18 -12.67
N VAL A 286 18.45 -15.15 -12.28
CA VAL A 286 19.75 -14.86 -11.65
C VAL A 286 20.65 -14.03 -12.59
N ARG A 287 20.63 -14.28 -13.91
CA ARG A 287 21.35 -13.43 -14.88
C ARG A 287 20.83 -12.00 -14.85
N ALA A 288 19.50 -11.80 -14.85
CA ALA A 288 18.90 -10.48 -14.79
C ALA A 288 19.29 -9.70 -13.52
N LEU A 289 19.27 -10.37 -12.36
CA LEU A 289 19.73 -9.78 -11.08
C LEU A 289 21.22 -9.45 -11.09
N VAL A 290 22.05 -10.28 -11.72
CA VAL A 290 23.48 -10.02 -11.88
C VAL A 290 23.74 -8.82 -12.77
N THR A 291 22.87 -8.51 -13.73
CA THR A 291 23.01 -7.31 -14.60
C THR A 291 22.50 -6.03 -13.96
N ASN A 292 21.66 -6.10 -12.94
CA ASN A 292 21.13 -4.92 -12.25
C ASN A 292 22.13 -4.37 -11.22
N ASP A 293 22.82 -3.28 -11.55
CA ASP A 293 23.86 -2.68 -10.69
C ASP A 293 23.35 -2.20 -9.34
N GLN A 294 22.09 -1.74 -9.24
CA GLN A 294 21.53 -1.22 -7.99
C GLN A 294 21.41 -2.29 -6.90
N LEU A 295 21.29 -3.57 -7.30
CA LEU A 295 21.18 -4.67 -6.34
C LEU A 295 22.51 -5.02 -5.67
N TRP A 296 23.62 -4.51 -6.20
CA TRP A 296 24.98 -4.81 -5.74
C TRP A 296 25.67 -3.62 -5.08
N ASP A 297 24.92 -2.55 -4.76
CA ASP A 297 25.41 -1.44 -3.96
C ASP A 297 25.75 -1.94 -2.53
N PRO A 298 27.00 -1.76 -2.05
CA PRO A 298 27.40 -2.21 -0.72
C PRO A 298 26.64 -1.53 0.43
N MET A 299 25.98 -0.39 0.20
CA MET A 299 25.15 0.28 1.20
C MET A 299 23.77 -0.36 1.37
N ASN A 300 23.40 -1.32 0.53
CA ASN A 300 22.10 -1.96 0.54
C ASN A 300 22.13 -3.32 1.26
N GLY A 301 21.66 -3.35 2.51
CA GLY A 301 21.53 -4.58 3.30
C GLY A 301 20.37 -5.48 2.90
N SER A 302 19.30 -4.93 2.30
CA SER A 302 18.05 -5.66 2.03
C SER A 302 18.21 -6.71 0.93
N CYS A 303 19.05 -6.45 -0.09
CA CYS A 303 19.34 -7.44 -1.14
C CYS A 303 19.91 -8.75 -0.60
N GLN A 304 20.80 -8.67 0.39
CA GLN A 304 21.45 -9.84 0.96
C GLN A 304 20.45 -10.76 1.67
N LEU A 305 19.42 -10.19 2.28
CA LEU A 305 18.37 -10.96 2.94
C LEU A 305 17.59 -11.81 1.94
N VAL A 306 17.17 -11.22 0.82
CA VAL A 306 16.44 -11.93 -0.24
C VAL A 306 17.29 -13.07 -0.81
N PHE A 307 18.56 -12.82 -1.12
CA PHE A 307 19.45 -13.86 -1.65
C PHE A 307 19.68 -14.99 -0.65
N LYS A 308 19.88 -14.65 0.63
CA LYS A 308 20.01 -15.64 1.69
C LYS A 308 18.76 -16.52 1.80
N GLN A 309 17.57 -15.92 1.75
CA GLN A 309 16.30 -16.66 1.79
C GLN A 309 16.14 -17.59 0.57
N ALA A 310 16.56 -17.14 -0.62
CA ALA A 310 16.55 -17.92 -1.85
C ALA A 310 17.68 -18.96 -1.94
N GLY A 311 18.60 -19.01 -0.96
CA GLY A 311 19.79 -19.86 -1.00
C GLY A 311 20.85 -19.43 -2.03
N LEU A 312 20.73 -18.22 -2.59
CA LEU A 312 21.66 -17.69 -3.58
C LEU A 312 22.94 -17.15 -2.90
N PRO A 313 24.10 -17.21 -3.60
CA PRO A 313 25.33 -16.65 -3.08
C PRO A 313 25.23 -15.15 -2.81
N PRO A 314 25.92 -14.62 -1.78
CA PRO A 314 25.87 -13.20 -1.44
C PRO A 314 26.72 -12.32 -2.38
N SER A 315 27.48 -12.91 -3.32
CA SER A 315 28.40 -12.16 -4.19
C SER A 315 28.03 -12.25 -5.67
N ARG A 316 28.15 -11.11 -6.37
CA ARG A 316 27.82 -10.97 -7.80
C ARG A 316 28.55 -11.98 -8.67
N SER A 317 29.85 -12.16 -8.41
CA SER A 317 30.68 -13.12 -9.15
C SER A 317 30.28 -14.57 -8.91
N ALA A 318 29.80 -14.90 -7.69
CA ALA A 318 29.32 -16.25 -7.41
C ALA A 318 27.97 -16.52 -8.08
N CYS A 319 27.04 -15.55 -8.07
CA CYS A 319 25.79 -15.65 -8.83
C CYS A 319 26.05 -15.79 -10.34
N ARG A 320 27.03 -15.04 -10.89
CA ARG A 320 27.41 -15.16 -12.31
C ARG A 320 27.83 -16.58 -12.69
N ARG A 321 28.67 -17.22 -11.88
CA ARG A 321 29.10 -18.62 -12.08
C ARG A 321 27.96 -19.64 -12.01
N LEU A 322 26.85 -19.33 -11.33
CA LEU A 322 25.67 -20.22 -11.32
C LEU A 322 24.89 -20.18 -12.65
N THR A 323 25.19 -19.21 -13.50
CA THR A 323 24.43 -18.93 -14.73
C THR A 323 25.19 -19.09 -16.03
N GLU A 324 26.50 -19.32 -15.92
CA GLU A 324 27.38 -19.86 -16.96
C GLU A 324 27.01 -21.32 -17.27
#